data_AF-A0A0T2Q5H6-F1
#
_entry.id   AF-A0A0T2Q5H6-F1
#
_cell.length_a   1.000
_cell.length_b   1.000
_cell.length_c   1.000
_cell.angle_alpha   90.00
_cell.angle_beta   90.00
_cell.angle_gamma   90.00
#
_symmetry.space_group_name_H-M   'P 1'
#
loop_
_entity.id
_entity.type
_entity.pdbx_description
1 polymer ?
#
loop_
_entity_poly.entity_id
_entity_poly.type
_entity_poly.pdbx_seq_one_letter_code
_entity_poly.pdbx_strand_id
1 'polypeptide(L)'
;MPLRLDAIKFNHDPNTVHNNAINIRRNGSTFVTVPEWRAGVSVNAEDSPAAYVKKETAGHTLTIQARFRWTSKPDRVRIRAIDATIRGHGPSGCLGWLLRLFRALFGNVLGKVKARHVDFNGPGLSAWETFELRKTKLHKVGVGIHITSWRWQYRRRRGHWKDFDTSSHRIYVLLETPTAPWQQAPYNSSNTQLPWTEVLDKACGWAFGAVDRDTAAKQITQMVYDLGHSVIEYDCPGGGSTRYAYPDFDCTAFLERIAGGPGRGQYVNCTDCATFVSTFANAVGCDLWQSRMGWGFQLNPLLAIGSSTWQTACGWSGFSYHEIPWKDACGAPDRVYDACLQVDNDADPTSAPHTGLLPANMVFGTPGSGDYRDKLSPSGNCDPQPSTRVRRSVF
;
A
#
# COMPACT_ATOMS: atom_id res chain seq x y z
N MET A 1 17.79 35.13 -4.19
CA MET A 1 16.97 34.80 -5.38
C MET A 1 15.56 35.35 -5.19
N PRO A 2 14.97 36.01 -6.20
CA PRO A 2 13.75 36.78 -5.97
C PRO A 2 12.46 35.94 -6.05
N LEU A 3 12.43 34.82 -6.79
CA LEU A 3 11.30 33.87 -6.85
C LEU A 3 11.65 32.58 -6.08
N ARG A 4 10.70 32.05 -5.30
CA ARG A 4 10.79 30.77 -4.59
C ARG A 4 9.49 29.99 -4.67
N LEU A 5 9.57 28.67 -4.59
CA LEU A 5 8.41 27.82 -4.36
C LEU A 5 8.03 27.91 -2.87
N ASP A 6 6.75 28.06 -2.55
CA ASP A 6 6.28 28.22 -1.17
C ASP A 6 5.62 26.94 -0.64
N ALA A 7 4.71 26.36 -1.43
CA ALA A 7 4.00 25.14 -1.02
C ALA A 7 3.39 24.39 -2.23
N ILE A 8 3.14 23.09 -2.08
CA ILE A 8 2.46 22.24 -3.07
C ILE A 8 1.36 21.43 -2.38
N LYS A 9 0.18 21.39 -2.99
CA LYS A 9 -0.92 20.48 -2.67
C LYS A 9 -1.05 19.40 -3.73
N PHE A 10 -1.01 18.14 -3.32
CA PHE A 10 -1.34 17.02 -4.19
C PHE A 10 -2.83 16.70 -4.07
N ASN A 11 -3.32 16.50 -2.85
CA ASN A 11 -4.72 16.32 -2.50
C ASN A 11 -5.39 17.69 -2.28
N HIS A 12 -5.59 18.43 -3.37
CA HIS A 12 -6.17 19.78 -3.34
C HIS A 12 -7.70 19.80 -3.37
N ASP A 13 -8.34 18.63 -3.53
CA ASP A 13 -9.79 18.43 -3.48
C ASP A 13 -10.07 17.06 -2.84
N PRO A 14 -10.40 17.02 -1.55
CA PRO A 14 -10.52 15.76 -0.82
C PRO A 14 -11.79 14.97 -1.17
N ASN A 15 -12.66 15.49 -2.05
CA ASN A 15 -13.90 14.84 -2.45
C ASN A 15 -13.77 14.07 -3.78
N THR A 16 -12.58 14.05 -4.39
CA THR A 16 -12.32 13.38 -5.67
C THR A 16 -11.01 12.60 -5.61
N VAL A 17 -10.90 11.61 -6.49
CA VAL A 17 -9.76 10.71 -6.62
C VAL A 17 -9.27 10.61 -8.08
N HIS A 18 -9.87 11.38 -8.99
CA HIS A 18 -9.67 11.24 -10.44
C HIS A 18 -8.53 12.07 -11.00
N ASN A 19 -8.31 13.27 -10.48
CA ASN A 19 -7.33 14.22 -11.02
C ASN A 19 -6.26 14.62 -9.99
N ASN A 20 -6.37 14.19 -8.75
CA ASN A 20 -5.50 14.60 -7.65
C ASN A 20 -5.14 13.39 -6.76
N ALA A 21 -4.36 13.63 -5.71
CA ALA A 21 -4.03 12.57 -4.76
C ALA A 21 -5.19 12.28 -3.82
N ILE A 22 -5.28 11.03 -3.35
CA ILE A 22 -6.32 10.58 -2.42
C ILE A 22 -6.05 11.04 -0.98
N ASN A 23 -7.08 10.92 -0.14
CA ASN A 23 -6.97 11.20 1.28
C ASN A 23 -6.09 10.14 1.97
N ILE A 24 -5.06 10.60 2.67
CA ILE A 24 -4.13 9.75 3.44
C ILE A 24 -3.83 10.40 4.80
N ARG A 25 -3.32 9.60 5.73
CA ARG A 25 -2.76 10.04 7.02
C ARG A 25 -1.45 9.31 7.27
N ARG A 26 -0.68 9.71 8.29
CA ARG A 26 0.62 9.08 8.54
C ARG A 26 0.45 7.72 9.24
N ASN A 27 -0.32 7.72 10.32
CA ASN A 27 -0.63 6.58 11.19
C ASN A 27 -1.87 6.89 12.06
N GLY A 28 -2.24 6.01 13.00
CA GLY A 28 -3.42 6.16 13.88
C GLY A 28 -3.52 7.46 14.69
N SER A 29 -2.41 8.18 14.92
CA SER A 29 -2.37 9.43 15.68
C SER A 29 -2.08 10.68 14.85
N THR A 30 -1.39 10.55 13.71
CA THR A 30 -0.85 11.68 12.96
C THR A 30 -1.53 11.86 11.60
N PHE A 31 -2.14 13.02 11.38
CA PHE A 31 -2.79 13.40 10.13
C PHE A 31 -1.78 13.98 9.11
N VAL A 32 -1.97 13.73 7.82
CA VAL A 32 -1.19 14.40 6.77
C VAL A 32 -1.86 15.72 6.43
N THR A 33 -1.24 16.83 6.81
CA THR A 33 -1.81 18.16 6.55
C THR A 33 -1.58 18.61 5.11
N VAL A 34 -2.59 19.22 4.49
CA VAL A 34 -2.48 19.88 3.18
C VAL A 34 -2.16 21.37 3.39
N PRO A 35 -1.21 21.99 2.67
CA PRO A 35 -0.33 21.40 1.67
C PRO A 35 0.68 20.42 2.25
N GLU A 36 0.89 19.31 1.54
CA GLU A 36 1.79 18.22 1.90
C GLU A 36 3.26 18.63 1.74
N TRP A 37 3.58 19.57 0.83
CA TRP A 37 4.93 20.13 0.74
C TRP A 37 4.93 21.61 1.14
N ARG A 38 5.85 22.00 2.03
CA ARG A 38 6.05 23.40 2.43
C ARG A 38 7.54 23.74 2.49
N ALA A 39 7.93 24.86 1.88
CA ALA A 39 9.30 25.31 1.87
C ALA A 39 9.80 25.57 3.31
N GLY A 40 10.98 25.04 3.64
CA GLY A 40 11.59 25.17 4.97
C GLY A 40 10.98 24.26 6.05
N VAL A 41 9.94 23.49 5.74
CA VAL A 41 9.37 22.47 6.63
C VAL A 41 9.60 21.07 6.07
N SER A 42 9.28 20.86 4.79
CA SER A 42 9.53 19.60 4.10
C SER A 42 10.99 19.55 3.64
N VAL A 43 11.78 18.65 4.22
CA VAL A 43 13.21 18.49 3.92
C VAL A 43 13.43 17.27 3.02
N ASN A 44 12.77 16.16 3.36
CA ASN A 44 12.86 14.89 2.66
C ASN A 44 11.60 14.60 1.84
N ALA A 45 11.67 13.60 0.95
CA ALA A 45 10.51 13.21 0.12
C ALA A 45 9.35 12.69 0.99
N GLU A 46 9.70 12.03 2.09
CA GLU A 46 8.88 11.50 3.18
C GLU A 46 7.99 12.57 3.84
N ASP A 47 8.47 13.81 3.86
CA ASP A 47 7.74 14.93 4.47
C ASP A 47 6.63 15.45 3.56
N SER A 48 6.59 14.98 2.31
CA SER A 48 5.57 15.30 1.31
C SER A 48 5.04 14.02 0.65
N PRO A 49 4.29 13.19 1.41
CA PRO A 49 3.65 12.01 0.87
C PRO A 49 2.40 12.36 0.08
N ALA A 50 2.15 11.63 -1.01
CA ALA A 50 0.89 11.66 -1.74
C ALA A 50 0.62 10.28 -2.36
N ALA A 51 -0.65 9.88 -2.46
CA ALA A 51 -1.04 8.61 -3.07
C ALA A 51 -1.95 8.85 -4.28
N TYR A 52 -1.69 8.15 -5.37
CA TYR A 52 -2.50 8.19 -6.58
C TYR A 52 -2.95 6.79 -6.96
N VAL A 53 -4.15 6.70 -7.51
CA VAL A 53 -4.80 5.42 -7.77
C VAL A 53 -4.99 5.22 -9.27
N LYS A 54 -4.46 4.11 -9.80
CA LYS A 54 -4.35 3.90 -11.24
C LYS A 54 -5.68 3.80 -11.94
N LYS A 55 -6.66 3.09 -11.37
CA LYS A 55 -7.97 2.90 -12.01
C LYS A 55 -8.74 4.21 -12.14
N GLU A 56 -8.74 5.02 -11.09
CA GLU A 56 -9.54 6.23 -10.95
C GLU A 56 -8.93 7.39 -11.72
N THR A 57 -7.60 7.42 -11.83
CA THR A 57 -6.87 8.43 -12.60
C THR A 57 -6.77 8.11 -14.09
N ALA A 58 -7.16 6.90 -14.51
CA ALA A 58 -7.11 6.50 -15.91
C ALA A 58 -7.98 7.42 -16.78
N GLY A 59 -7.41 7.91 -17.87
CA GLY A 59 -8.10 8.84 -18.78
C GLY A 59 -8.22 10.28 -18.29
N HIS A 60 -7.82 10.58 -17.04
CA HIS A 60 -7.92 11.91 -16.46
C HIS A 60 -6.61 12.70 -16.58
N THR A 61 -6.73 14.02 -16.69
CA THR A 61 -5.56 14.91 -16.58
C THR A 61 -5.30 15.20 -15.12
N LEU A 62 -4.17 14.70 -14.62
CA LEU A 62 -3.76 14.95 -13.24
C LEU A 62 -3.35 16.40 -13.02
N THR A 63 -3.62 16.90 -11.82
CA THR A 63 -3.33 18.25 -11.38
C THR A 63 -2.69 18.29 -10.00
N ILE A 64 -1.96 19.36 -9.75
CA ILE A 64 -1.51 19.80 -8.42
C ILE A 64 -1.86 21.27 -8.24
N GLN A 65 -1.90 21.76 -7.01
CA GLN A 65 -1.87 23.19 -6.75
C GLN A 65 -0.51 23.58 -6.17
N ALA A 66 0.06 24.68 -6.63
CA ALA A 66 1.31 25.22 -6.08
C ALA A 66 1.17 26.71 -5.81
N ARG A 67 1.94 27.18 -4.82
CA ARG A 67 2.04 28.58 -4.44
C ARG A 67 3.49 29.03 -4.48
N PHE A 68 3.72 30.27 -4.86
CA PHE A 68 5.05 30.83 -5.07
C PHE A 68 5.21 32.16 -4.34
N ARG A 69 6.44 32.52 -4.01
CA ARG A 69 6.77 33.79 -3.37
C ARG A 69 7.74 34.57 -4.23
N TRP A 70 7.44 35.84 -4.49
CA TRP A 70 8.35 36.72 -5.23
C TRP A 70 8.61 38.04 -4.50
N THR A 71 9.87 38.34 -4.19
CA THR A 71 10.31 39.57 -3.51
C THR A 71 10.50 40.81 -4.41
N SER A 72 10.44 40.69 -5.74
CA SER A 72 10.85 41.75 -6.68
C SER A 72 9.75 42.15 -7.68
N LYS A 73 8.47 42.08 -7.26
CA LYS A 73 7.26 42.56 -7.97
C LYS A 73 7.27 42.46 -9.51
N PRO A 74 7.32 41.27 -10.15
CA PRO A 74 6.86 41.17 -11.52
C PRO A 74 5.34 41.00 -11.56
N ASP A 75 4.71 41.58 -12.56
CA ASP A 75 3.26 41.45 -12.73
C ASP A 75 2.86 39.99 -13.03
N ARG A 76 3.64 39.30 -13.87
CA ARG A 76 3.30 37.98 -14.41
C ARG A 76 4.50 37.19 -14.93
N VAL A 77 4.56 35.90 -14.65
CA VAL A 77 5.56 34.98 -15.24
C VAL A 77 4.97 33.65 -15.66
N ARG A 78 5.69 32.90 -16.49
CA ARG A 78 5.38 31.50 -16.73
C ARG A 78 6.22 30.63 -15.82
N ILE A 79 5.58 29.72 -15.10
CA ILE A 79 6.22 28.74 -14.22
C ILE A 79 5.93 27.33 -14.73
N ARG A 80 6.91 26.44 -14.61
CA ARG A 80 6.80 25.00 -14.88
C ARG A 80 7.74 24.23 -13.96
N ALA A 81 7.63 22.92 -13.97
CA ALA A 81 8.62 22.03 -13.38
C ALA A 81 8.96 20.88 -14.32
N ILE A 82 10.22 20.52 -14.36
CA ILE A 82 10.73 19.38 -15.12
C ILE A 82 11.34 18.36 -14.15
N ASP A 83 11.50 17.13 -14.61
CA ASP A 83 12.21 16.11 -13.84
C ASP A 83 13.64 16.57 -13.53
N ALA A 84 13.96 16.62 -12.23
CA ALA A 84 15.26 17.07 -11.74
C ALA A 84 16.40 16.12 -12.14
N THR A 85 16.10 14.85 -12.45
CA THR A 85 17.10 13.82 -12.77
C THR A 85 17.60 13.87 -14.22
N ILE A 86 16.86 14.51 -15.13
CA ILE A 86 17.15 14.48 -16.59
C ILE A 86 18.38 15.30 -16.98
N ARG A 87 18.87 16.24 -16.14
CA ARG A 87 20.15 16.94 -16.36
C ARG A 87 20.80 17.35 -15.04
N GLY A 88 21.88 16.67 -14.66
CA GLY A 88 22.79 17.02 -13.57
C GLY A 88 23.80 15.90 -13.35
N HIS A 89 25.10 16.18 -13.29
CA HIS A 89 26.19 15.20 -13.14
C HIS A 89 25.92 14.29 -11.92
N GLY A 90 25.43 13.09 -12.17
CA GLY A 90 25.38 12.02 -11.17
C GLY A 90 26.75 11.35 -11.08
N PRO A 91 26.96 10.49 -10.07
CA PRO A 91 28.22 9.76 -9.90
C PRO A 91 28.63 9.10 -11.22
N SER A 92 29.87 9.33 -11.63
CA SER A 92 30.49 8.69 -12.79
C SER A 92 30.71 7.20 -12.52
N GLY A 93 30.57 6.36 -13.54
CA GLY A 93 30.74 4.90 -13.47
C GLY A 93 29.47 4.10 -13.76
N CYS A 94 29.63 2.79 -13.93
CA CYS A 94 28.56 1.84 -14.26
C CYS A 94 27.42 1.80 -13.23
N LEU A 95 27.73 1.92 -11.93
CA LEU A 95 26.76 1.98 -10.84
C LEU A 95 25.91 3.27 -10.88
N GLY A 96 26.53 4.41 -11.17
CA GLY A 96 25.86 5.69 -11.30
C GLY A 96 24.96 5.77 -12.54
N TRP A 97 25.33 5.09 -13.63
CA TRP A 97 24.48 4.91 -14.79
C TRP A 97 23.27 4.00 -14.49
N LEU A 98 23.46 2.87 -13.80
CA LEU A 98 22.36 1.99 -13.36
C LEU A 98 21.38 2.71 -12.43
N LEU A 99 21.87 3.39 -11.40
CA LEU A 99 21.03 4.19 -10.48
C LEU A 99 20.27 5.31 -11.19
N ARG A 100 20.89 5.96 -12.20
CA ARG A 100 20.22 6.96 -13.03
C ARG A 100 19.19 6.34 -13.95
N LEU A 101 19.43 5.15 -14.49
CA LEU A 101 18.47 4.43 -15.32
C LEU A 101 17.27 3.97 -14.49
N PHE A 102 17.49 3.41 -13.29
CA PHE A 102 16.42 3.07 -12.35
C PHE A 102 15.61 4.30 -11.91
N ARG A 103 16.26 5.42 -11.55
CA ARG A 103 15.56 6.67 -11.22
C ARG A 103 14.86 7.32 -12.42
N ALA A 104 15.41 7.22 -13.63
CA ALA A 104 14.81 7.78 -14.83
C ALA A 104 13.63 6.94 -15.33
N LEU A 105 13.65 5.61 -15.14
CA LEU A 105 12.56 4.71 -15.51
C LEU A 105 11.44 4.75 -14.46
N PHE A 106 11.78 4.75 -13.16
CA PHE A 106 10.84 4.51 -12.06
C PHE A 106 10.77 5.60 -10.99
N GLY A 107 11.57 6.67 -11.02
CA GLY A 107 11.57 7.71 -9.98
C GLY A 107 10.42 8.70 -10.12
N ASN A 108 10.44 9.52 -11.18
CA ASN A 108 9.42 10.54 -11.40
C ASN A 108 8.21 9.98 -12.15
N VAL A 109 7.19 9.57 -11.38
CA VAL A 109 5.93 9.00 -11.91
C VAL A 109 4.87 10.05 -12.23
N LEU A 110 4.95 11.25 -11.64
CA LEU A 110 4.03 12.35 -11.94
C LEU A 110 4.43 13.15 -13.19
N GLY A 111 5.61 12.89 -13.75
CA GLY A 111 6.09 13.53 -14.95
C GLY A 111 6.44 15.00 -14.73
N LYS A 112 6.00 15.86 -15.65
CA LYS A 112 6.34 17.29 -15.69
C LYS A 112 5.13 18.15 -15.35
N VAL A 113 5.37 19.25 -14.66
CA VAL A 113 4.36 20.28 -14.41
C VAL A 113 4.27 21.18 -15.64
N LYS A 114 3.11 21.23 -16.29
CA LYS A 114 2.87 22.01 -17.52
C LYS A 114 3.06 23.51 -17.24
N ALA A 115 3.67 24.22 -18.20
CA ALA A 115 3.89 25.65 -18.05
C ALA A 115 2.58 26.45 -17.98
N ARG A 116 2.36 27.21 -16.90
CA ARG A 116 1.20 28.10 -16.69
C ARG A 116 1.67 29.53 -16.39
N HIS A 117 0.83 30.52 -16.66
CA HIS A 117 1.07 31.88 -16.19
C HIS A 117 0.66 32.00 -14.72
N VAL A 118 1.52 32.63 -13.92
CA VAL A 118 1.29 32.92 -12.51
C VAL A 118 1.38 34.42 -12.33
N ASP A 119 0.33 34.98 -11.75
CA ASP A 119 0.18 36.40 -11.49
C ASP A 119 0.52 36.67 -10.02
N PHE A 120 1.24 37.76 -9.76
CA PHE A 120 1.62 38.18 -8.42
C PHE A 120 0.95 39.52 -8.14
N ASN A 121 -0.18 39.47 -7.43
CA ASN A 121 -0.97 40.66 -7.10
C ASN A 121 -0.30 41.43 -5.95
N GLY A 122 0.79 42.13 -6.24
CA GLY A 122 1.57 42.92 -5.28
C GLY A 122 2.86 42.25 -4.78
N PRO A 123 3.59 42.88 -3.84
CA PRO A 123 4.74 42.24 -3.22
C PRO A 123 4.25 41.08 -2.35
N GLY A 124 4.62 39.86 -2.70
CA GLY A 124 4.27 38.70 -1.89
C GLY A 124 3.71 37.54 -2.68
N LEU A 125 3.10 36.62 -1.96
CA LEU A 125 2.71 35.29 -2.41
C LEU A 125 1.73 35.32 -3.59
N SER A 126 1.85 34.33 -4.48
CA SER A 126 0.82 34.07 -5.49
C SER A 126 -0.45 33.50 -4.84
N ALA A 127 -1.54 33.47 -5.60
CA ALA A 127 -2.65 32.57 -5.31
C ALA A 127 -2.22 31.10 -5.43
N TRP A 128 -3.11 30.17 -5.04
CA TRP A 128 -2.96 28.76 -5.38
C TRP A 128 -3.21 28.58 -6.88
N GLU A 129 -2.19 28.11 -7.59
CA GLU A 129 -2.24 27.90 -9.02
C GLU A 129 -2.38 26.41 -9.32
N THR A 130 -3.42 26.03 -10.06
CA THR A 130 -3.61 24.65 -10.52
C THR A 130 -2.77 24.38 -11.76
N PHE A 131 -1.88 23.40 -11.68
CA PHE A 131 -1.06 22.96 -12.80
C PHE A 131 -1.46 21.58 -13.27
N GLU A 132 -1.58 21.40 -14.59
CA GLU A 132 -1.68 20.07 -15.20
C GLU A 132 -0.33 19.37 -15.17
N LEU A 133 -0.35 18.07 -14.90
CA LEU A 133 0.79 17.18 -15.07
C LEU A 133 0.79 16.58 -16.48
N ARG A 134 1.99 16.40 -17.04
CA ARG A 134 2.18 15.87 -18.41
C ARG A 134 3.26 14.81 -18.41
N LYS A 135 3.11 13.83 -19.31
CA LYS A 135 4.02 12.67 -19.41
C LYS A 135 4.10 11.91 -18.07
N THR A 136 2.97 11.76 -17.40
CA THR A 136 2.82 10.93 -16.21
C THR A 136 3.12 9.46 -16.58
N LYS A 137 3.59 8.70 -15.59
CA LYS A 137 3.93 7.28 -15.73
C LYS A 137 3.17 6.39 -14.76
N LEU A 138 2.22 6.93 -13.97
CA LEU A 138 1.42 6.17 -13.00
C LEU A 138 0.83 4.89 -13.61
N HIS A 139 0.30 4.96 -14.84
CA HIS A 139 -0.30 3.80 -15.51
C HIS A 139 0.71 2.85 -16.17
N LYS A 140 2.01 3.19 -16.16
CA LYS A 140 3.10 2.36 -16.73
C LYS A 140 3.85 1.57 -15.67
N VAL A 141 3.58 1.83 -14.40
CA VAL A 141 4.20 1.16 -13.26
C VAL A 141 3.15 0.32 -12.53
N GLY A 142 3.60 -0.70 -11.81
CA GLY A 142 2.76 -1.42 -10.85
C GLY A 142 2.59 -0.63 -9.55
N VAL A 143 2.04 -1.30 -8.55
CA VAL A 143 2.06 -0.81 -7.16
C VAL A 143 3.49 -0.49 -6.74
N GLY A 144 3.68 0.59 -6.00
CA GLY A 144 5.02 0.95 -5.54
C GLY A 144 5.15 2.33 -4.90
N ILE A 145 6.35 2.59 -4.41
CA ILE A 145 6.77 3.85 -3.80
C ILE A 145 7.77 4.52 -4.74
N HIS A 146 7.52 5.76 -5.11
CA HIS A 146 8.28 6.48 -6.11
C HIS A 146 8.69 7.86 -5.61
N ILE A 147 9.95 8.25 -5.85
CA ILE A 147 10.42 9.59 -5.51
C ILE A 147 10.30 10.49 -6.75
N THR A 148 9.32 11.39 -6.72
CA THR A 148 9.16 12.42 -7.74
C THR A 148 9.92 13.68 -7.32
N SER A 149 10.99 13.98 -8.04
CA SER A 149 11.73 15.23 -7.86
C SER A 149 11.54 16.18 -9.04
N TRP A 150 11.25 17.44 -8.72
CA TRP A 150 11.02 18.50 -9.69
C TRP A 150 12.06 19.61 -9.57
N ARG A 151 12.56 20.05 -10.71
CA ARG A 151 13.30 21.31 -10.85
C ARG A 151 12.36 22.37 -11.41
N TRP A 152 12.09 23.38 -10.61
CA TRP A 152 11.16 24.45 -10.92
C TRP A 152 11.86 25.53 -11.73
N GLN A 153 11.19 25.93 -12.81
CA GLN A 153 11.69 26.90 -13.77
C GLN A 153 10.68 28.01 -14.01
N TYR A 154 11.17 29.22 -14.18
CA TYR A 154 10.35 30.34 -14.62
C TYR A 154 10.93 30.98 -15.88
N ARG A 155 10.08 31.71 -16.61
CA ARG A 155 10.53 32.66 -17.63
C ARG A 155 9.65 33.90 -17.66
N ARG A 156 10.26 35.02 -18.02
CA ARG A 156 9.58 36.26 -18.37
C ARG A 156 9.39 36.29 -19.89
N ARG A 157 8.17 36.59 -20.38
CA ARG A 157 7.84 36.67 -21.82
C ARG A 157 8.35 35.46 -22.63
N ARG A 158 8.98 35.67 -23.79
CA ARG A 158 9.57 34.64 -24.67
C ARG A 158 11.03 34.29 -24.33
N GLY A 159 11.54 34.73 -23.16
CA GLY A 159 12.92 34.45 -22.76
C GLY A 159 13.21 32.99 -22.40
N HIS A 160 14.47 32.72 -22.08
CA HIS A 160 14.94 31.40 -21.63
C HIS A 160 14.35 31.03 -20.26
N TRP A 161 14.17 29.73 -20.04
CA TRP A 161 13.79 29.18 -18.74
C TRP A 161 14.96 29.27 -17.77
N LYS A 162 14.69 29.76 -16.56
CA LYS A 162 15.66 29.87 -15.46
C LYS A 162 15.20 28.99 -14.31
N ASP A 163 16.09 28.16 -13.80
CA ASP A 163 15.86 27.39 -12.58
C ASP A 163 15.76 28.33 -11.37
N PHE A 164 14.89 28.01 -10.41
CA PHE A 164 14.77 28.81 -9.18
C PHE A 164 14.55 27.99 -7.91
N ASP A 165 14.09 26.73 -8.03
CA ASP A 165 13.88 25.87 -6.86
C ASP A 165 13.86 24.38 -7.25
N THR A 166 13.90 23.52 -6.23
CA THR A 166 13.69 22.07 -6.36
C THR A 166 12.76 21.56 -5.27
N SER A 167 11.95 20.55 -5.59
CA SER A 167 11.12 19.83 -4.62
C SER A 167 11.22 18.33 -4.82
N SER A 168 10.98 17.55 -3.77
CA SER A 168 11.01 16.09 -3.79
C SER A 168 9.85 15.54 -2.98
N HIS A 169 9.23 14.47 -3.48
CA HIS A 169 7.94 13.97 -2.98
C HIS A 169 7.90 12.44 -3.02
N ARG A 170 7.37 11.83 -1.97
CA ARG A 170 7.09 10.39 -1.94
C ARG A 170 5.70 10.15 -2.51
N ILE A 171 5.65 9.42 -3.63
CA ILE A 171 4.42 9.13 -4.35
C ILE A 171 4.12 7.64 -4.27
N TYR A 172 3.00 7.28 -3.63
CA TYR A 172 2.46 5.93 -3.66
C TYR A 172 1.60 5.76 -4.91
N VAL A 173 1.78 4.64 -5.60
CA VAL A 173 0.94 4.23 -6.73
C VAL A 173 0.15 2.99 -6.31
N LEU A 174 -1.17 3.10 -6.34
CA LEU A 174 -2.12 2.06 -5.93
C LEU A 174 -2.91 1.53 -7.12
N LEU A 175 -3.47 0.33 -7.03
CA LEU A 175 -4.29 -0.24 -8.11
C LEU A 175 -5.64 0.46 -8.21
N GLU A 176 -6.36 0.47 -7.09
CA GLU A 176 -7.73 0.96 -6.93
C GLU A 176 -7.90 1.63 -5.58
N THR A 177 -9.01 2.37 -5.42
CA THR A 177 -9.27 3.13 -4.19
C THR A 177 -9.29 2.15 -3.03
N PRO A 178 -8.55 2.42 -1.94
CA PRO A 178 -8.53 1.53 -0.80
C PRO A 178 -9.94 1.25 -0.27
N THR A 179 -10.25 -0.03 -0.06
CA THR A 179 -11.52 -0.46 0.54
C THR A 179 -11.33 -0.75 2.03
N ALA A 180 -12.43 -1.04 2.74
CA ALA A 180 -12.40 -1.22 4.19
C ALA A 180 -11.26 -2.17 4.65
N PRO A 181 -10.56 -1.88 5.76
CA PRO A 181 -10.93 -0.86 6.75
C PRO A 181 -10.66 0.58 6.31
N TRP A 182 -9.99 0.79 5.18
CA TRP A 182 -9.69 2.11 4.69
C TRP A 182 -10.91 2.84 4.16
N GLN A 183 -10.93 4.15 4.39
CA GLN A 183 -12.00 5.07 4.02
C GLN A 183 -11.40 6.29 3.34
N GLN A 184 -12.19 6.94 2.48
CA GLN A 184 -11.84 8.24 1.90
C GLN A 184 -12.62 9.40 2.52
N ALA A 185 -13.69 9.13 3.27
CA ALA A 185 -14.50 10.16 3.90
C ALA A 185 -14.87 9.76 5.35
N PRO A 186 -15.02 10.72 6.27
CA PRO A 186 -14.72 12.15 6.09
C PRO A 186 -13.20 12.43 6.06
N TYR A 187 -12.78 13.45 5.31
CA TYR A 187 -11.38 13.90 5.32
C TYR A 187 -11.12 14.89 6.46
N ASN A 188 -10.82 14.36 7.64
CA ASN A 188 -10.46 15.14 8.81
C ASN A 188 -9.54 14.35 9.74
N SER A 189 -8.97 15.01 10.75
CA SER A 189 -8.01 14.40 11.68
C SER A 189 -8.61 13.32 12.58
N SER A 190 -9.93 13.33 12.82
CA SER A 190 -10.60 12.31 13.64
C SER A 190 -10.86 11.01 12.89
N ASN A 191 -10.82 11.01 11.55
CA ASN A 191 -10.93 9.78 10.77
C ASN A 191 -9.62 8.98 10.83
N THR A 192 -9.56 7.98 11.71
CA THR A 192 -8.43 7.04 11.84
C THR A 192 -8.34 6.05 10.69
N GLN A 193 -9.35 5.96 9.84
CA GLN A 193 -9.46 4.97 8.76
C GLN A 193 -9.05 5.50 7.39
N LEU A 194 -8.55 6.73 7.26
CA LEU A 194 -7.82 7.10 6.04
C LEU A 194 -6.60 6.17 5.88
N PRO A 195 -6.18 5.77 4.66
CA PRO A 195 -4.96 4.99 4.45
C PRO A 195 -3.74 5.59 5.14
N TRP A 196 -3.00 4.77 5.90
CA TRP A 196 -1.80 5.19 6.63
C TRP A 196 -0.57 5.10 5.74
N THR A 197 0.26 6.14 5.71
CA THR A 197 1.53 6.08 4.97
C THR A 197 2.46 4.98 5.51
N GLU A 198 2.43 4.71 6.81
CA GLU A 198 3.23 3.62 7.40
C GLU A 198 2.77 2.23 6.92
N VAL A 199 1.45 2.05 6.69
CA VAL A 199 0.93 0.84 6.05
C VAL A 199 1.28 0.83 4.57
N LEU A 200 1.10 1.95 3.86
CA LEU A 200 1.43 2.05 2.44
C LEU A 200 2.92 1.80 2.17
N ASP A 201 3.82 2.20 3.08
CA ASP A 201 5.26 1.93 2.98
C ASP A 201 5.55 0.42 2.93
N LYS A 202 4.82 -0.37 3.71
CA LYS A 202 4.94 -1.83 3.72
C LYS A 202 4.18 -2.46 2.57
N ALA A 203 2.90 -2.12 2.42
CA ALA A 203 2.03 -2.71 1.40
C ALA A 203 2.53 -2.46 -0.03
N CYS A 204 3.01 -1.24 -0.33
CA CYS A 204 3.58 -0.95 -1.65
C CYS A 204 4.94 -1.62 -1.87
N GLY A 205 5.73 -1.85 -0.81
CA GLY A 205 6.97 -2.61 -0.88
C GLY A 205 6.71 -4.11 -1.11
N TRP A 206 5.76 -4.68 -0.38
CA TRP A 206 5.36 -6.09 -0.49
C TRP A 206 4.71 -6.40 -1.83
N ALA A 207 3.83 -5.54 -2.33
CA ALA A 207 3.16 -5.69 -3.62
C ALA A 207 3.91 -5.02 -4.78
N PHE A 208 5.21 -4.76 -4.65
CA PHE A 208 5.95 -3.96 -5.62
C PHE A 208 5.85 -4.54 -7.04
N GLY A 209 5.47 -3.69 -7.99
CA GLY A 209 5.35 -4.05 -9.40
C GLY A 209 4.06 -4.77 -9.76
N ALA A 210 3.19 -5.14 -8.81
CA ALA A 210 1.91 -5.75 -9.11
C ALA A 210 1.04 -4.82 -9.97
N VAL A 211 0.41 -5.37 -11.01
CA VAL A 211 -0.43 -4.62 -11.96
C VAL A 211 -1.92 -4.95 -11.83
N ASP A 212 -2.26 -5.98 -11.04
CA ASP A 212 -3.61 -6.46 -10.80
C ASP A 212 -3.79 -6.90 -9.33
N ARG A 213 -5.04 -7.02 -8.90
CA ARG A 213 -5.41 -7.30 -7.50
C ARG A 213 -4.89 -8.65 -7.01
N ASP A 214 -4.94 -9.68 -7.86
CA ASP A 214 -4.60 -11.04 -7.47
C ASP A 214 -3.09 -11.19 -7.28
N THR A 215 -2.29 -10.60 -8.18
CA THR A 215 -0.84 -10.53 -8.03
C THR A 215 -0.44 -9.78 -6.75
N ALA A 216 -1.05 -8.61 -6.48
CA ALA A 216 -0.75 -7.82 -5.28
C ALA A 216 -1.13 -8.56 -3.98
N ALA A 217 -2.33 -9.14 -3.94
CA ALA A 217 -2.79 -9.92 -2.79
C ALA A 217 -1.90 -11.14 -2.55
N LYS A 218 -1.54 -11.88 -3.61
CA LYS A 218 -0.61 -13.03 -3.52
C LYS A 218 0.75 -12.63 -2.95
N GLN A 219 1.33 -11.54 -3.44
CA GLN A 219 2.62 -11.05 -2.94
C GLN A 219 2.54 -10.63 -1.47
N ILE A 220 1.46 -9.97 -1.06
CA ILE A 220 1.25 -9.60 0.35
C ILE A 220 1.05 -10.83 1.24
N THR A 221 0.28 -11.83 0.81
CA THR A 221 0.14 -13.11 1.51
C THR A 221 1.49 -13.78 1.72
N GLN A 222 2.32 -13.84 0.68
CA GLN A 222 3.67 -14.39 0.77
C GLN A 222 4.52 -13.62 1.76
N MET A 223 4.54 -12.28 1.66
CA MET A 223 5.35 -11.45 2.56
C MET A 223 4.91 -11.56 4.02
N VAL A 224 3.62 -11.73 4.31
CA VAL A 224 3.13 -11.97 5.68
C VAL A 224 3.56 -13.36 6.17
N TYR A 225 3.46 -14.40 5.34
CA TYR A 225 3.94 -15.74 5.70
C TYR A 225 5.46 -15.75 5.97
N ASP A 226 6.23 -15.03 5.16
CA ASP A 226 7.69 -14.90 5.27
C ASP A 226 8.15 -14.11 6.50
N LEU A 227 7.25 -13.43 7.22
CA LEU A 227 7.53 -12.90 8.57
C LEU A 227 7.72 -14.02 9.59
N GLY A 228 7.31 -15.25 9.25
CA GLY A 228 7.54 -16.46 10.02
C GLY A 228 8.99 -16.63 10.48
N HIS A 229 9.18 -17.36 11.58
CA HIS A 229 10.47 -17.73 12.21
C HIS A 229 11.26 -16.58 12.84
N SER A 230 11.13 -15.36 12.34
CA SER A 230 11.96 -14.22 12.75
C SER A 230 11.16 -13.10 13.40
N VAL A 231 9.90 -12.92 12.99
CA VAL A 231 9.05 -11.82 13.48
C VAL A 231 7.78 -12.35 14.13
N ILE A 232 7.10 -13.31 13.52
CA ILE A 232 5.88 -13.89 14.07
C ILE A 232 5.89 -15.42 13.94
N GLU A 233 5.11 -16.07 14.78
CA GLU A 233 4.87 -17.52 14.72
C GLU A 233 3.48 -17.85 15.23
N TYR A 234 2.94 -18.99 14.81
CA TYR A 234 1.62 -19.42 15.22
C TYR A 234 1.56 -19.66 16.75
N ASP A 235 0.49 -19.19 17.42
CA ASP A 235 0.34 -19.24 18.89
C ASP A 235 0.02 -20.65 19.42
N CYS A 236 0.96 -21.59 19.30
CA CYS A 236 0.82 -22.91 19.91
C CYS A 236 0.83 -22.86 21.45
N PRO A 237 1.72 -22.10 22.13
CA PRO A 237 1.76 -22.05 23.58
C PRO A 237 0.52 -21.39 24.21
N GLY A 238 -0.08 -20.41 23.52
CA GLY A 238 -1.29 -19.71 23.96
C GLY A 238 -2.59 -20.26 23.40
N GLY A 239 -2.59 -21.47 22.84
CA GLY A 239 -3.81 -22.17 22.41
C GLY A 239 -4.51 -21.54 21.21
N GLY A 240 -3.80 -20.79 20.36
CA GLY A 240 -4.36 -20.17 19.15
C GLY A 240 -5.11 -18.87 19.43
N SER A 241 -4.74 -18.14 20.49
CA SER A 241 -5.36 -16.86 20.84
C SER A 241 -4.98 -15.77 19.82
N THR A 242 -5.95 -14.93 19.44
CA THR A 242 -5.66 -13.73 18.65
C THR A 242 -4.98 -12.67 19.53
N ARG A 243 -3.94 -12.02 19.01
CA ARG A 243 -3.16 -11.01 19.73
C ARG A 243 -3.32 -9.60 19.17
N TYR A 244 -3.65 -9.49 17.89
CA TYR A 244 -3.70 -8.21 17.18
C TYR A 244 -5.09 -7.86 16.66
N ALA A 245 -5.96 -8.85 16.40
CA ALA A 245 -7.20 -8.67 15.64
C ALA A 245 -8.50 -8.82 16.47
N TYR A 246 -8.52 -8.37 17.74
CA TYR A 246 -9.72 -8.39 18.56
C TYR A 246 -9.88 -7.16 19.49
N PRO A 247 -11.07 -6.51 19.52
CA PRO A 247 -12.16 -6.66 18.54
C PRO A 247 -11.81 -6.08 17.16
N ASP A 248 -10.96 -5.04 17.15
CA ASP A 248 -10.40 -4.37 15.99
C ASP A 248 -8.91 -4.70 15.84
N PHE A 249 -8.31 -4.27 14.73
CA PHE A 249 -6.90 -4.50 14.46
C PHE A 249 -6.02 -3.42 15.12
N ASP A 250 -5.17 -3.83 16.07
CA ASP A 250 -4.06 -3.02 16.58
C ASP A 250 -2.94 -2.94 15.53
N CYS A 251 -3.20 -2.15 14.49
CA CYS A 251 -2.30 -1.99 13.36
C CYS A 251 -1.01 -1.27 13.80
N THR A 252 -1.11 -0.37 14.78
CA THR A 252 0.05 0.31 15.36
C THR A 252 1.02 -0.69 15.98
N ALA A 253 0.55 -1.61 16.83
CA ALA A 253 1.42 -2.61 17.44
C ALA A 253 1.98 -3.62 16.42
N PHE A 254 1.23 -3.96 15.38
CA PHE A 254 1.75 -4.83 14.32
C PHE A 254 2.86 -4.15 13.51
N LEU A 255 2.67 -2.87 13.15
CA LEU A 255 3.69 -2.05 12.49
C LEU A 255 4.97 -1.95 13.34
N GLU A 256 4.82 -1.78 14.67
CA GLU A 256 5.95 -1.81 15.61
C GLU A 256 6.65 -3.18 15.58
N ARG A 257 5.89 -4.28 15.61
CA ARG A 257 6.45 -5.64 15.58
C ARG A 257 7.29 -5.90 14.33
N ILE A 258 6.75 -5.58 13.15
CA ILE A 258 7.47 -5.77 11.87
C ILE A 258 8.58 -4.72 11.63
N ALA A 259 8.69 -3.72 12.50
CA ALA A 259 9.83 -2.80 12.57
C ALA A 259 10.94 -3.29 13.53
N GLY A 260 10.76 -4.46 14.16
CA GLY A 260 11.70 -5.05 15.13
C GLY A 260 11.41 -4.67 16.58
N GLY A 261 10.31 -3.96 16.84
CA GLY A 261 9.85 -3.64 18.19
C GLY A 261 9.04 -4.77 18.85
N PRO A 262 8.56 -4.55 20.08
CA PRO A 262 7.81 -5.55 20.84
C PRO A 262 6.41 -5.84 20.26
N GLY A 263 5.66 -4.80 19.86
CA GLY A 263 4.26 -4.94 19.44
C GLY A 263 3.40 -5.64 20.49
N ARG A 264 2.51 -6.54 20.07
CA ARG A 264 1.77 -7.45 20.96
C ARG A 264 2.48 -8.80 21.17
N GLY A 265 3.77 -8.89 20.82
CA GLY A 265 4.55 -10.11 20.83
C GLY A 265 4.53 -10.86 19.49
N GLN A 266 5.21 -12.01 19.47
CA GLN A 266 5.43 -12.79 18.23
C GLN A 266 4.28 -13.72 17.86
N TYR A 267 3.43 -14.05 18.83
CA TYR A 267 2.38 -15.03 18.64
C TYR A 267 1.20 -14.45 17.86
N VAL A 268 0.74 -15.22 16.87
CA VAL A 268 -0.38 -14.87 16.01
C VAL A 268 -1.26 -16.10 15.76
N ASN A 269 -2.52 -15.89 15.38
CA ASN A 269 -3.38 -16.98 14.91
C ASN A 269 -3.92 -16.71 13.49
N CYS A 270 -4.87 -17.53 13.04
CA CYS A 270 -5.51 -17.37 11.74
C CYS A 270 -6.23 -16.02 11.58
N THR A 271 -6.95 -15.56 12.59
CA THR A 271 -7.62 -14.24 12.61
C THR A 271 -6.63 -13.09 12.47
N ASP A 272 -5.49 -13.15 13.17
CA ASP A 272 -4.42 -12.16 13.05
C ASP A 272 -3.85 -12.14 11.62
N CYS A 273 -3.45 -13.32 11.10
CA CYS A 273 -2.90 -13.45 9.74
C CYS A 273 -3.88 -12.96 8.67
N ALA A 274 -5.17 -13.33 8.79
CA ALA A 274 -6.23 -12.88 7.90
C ALA A 274 -6.37 -11.37 7.90
N THR A 275 -6.31 -10.76 9.09
CA THR A 275 -6.41 -9.32 9.28
C THR A 275 -5.19 -8.59 8.72
N PHE A 276 -3.97 -9.12 8.90
CA PHE A 276 -2.75 -8.53 8.33
C PHE A 276 -2.80 -8.49 6.80
N VAL A 277 -3.07 -9.64 6.17
CA VAL A 277 -3.10 -9.74 4.70
C VAL A 277 -4.17 -8.83 4.11
N SER A 278 -5.41 -8.94 4.59
CA SER A 278 -6.52 -8.15 4.05
C SER A 278 -6.36 -6.65 4.29
N THR A 279 -5.89 -6.22 5.47
CA THR A 279 -5.66 -4.80 5.76
C THR A 279 -4.63 -4.19 4.82
N PHE A 280 -3.48 -4.84 4.64
CA PHE A 280 -2.41 -4.34 3.78
C PHE A 280 -2.75 -4.47 2.29
N ALA A 281 -3.42 -5.55 1.87
CA ALA A 281 -3.88 -5.72 0.50
C ALA A 281 -4.96 -4.70 0.12
N ASN A 282 -5.89 -4.40 1.04
CA ASN A 282 -6.93 -3.40 0.78
C ASN A 282 -6.37 -1.99 0.73
N ALA A 283 -5.22 -1.71 1.38
CA ALA A 283 -4.53 -0.42 1.28
C ALA A 283 -4.02 -0.13 -0.14
N VAL A 284 -3.80 -1.18 -0.96
CA VAL A 284 -3.39 -1.06 -2.37
C VAL A 284 -4.50 -1.38 -3.37
N GLY A 285 -5.72 -1.67 -2.89
CA GLY A 285 -6.93 -1.83 -3.70
C GLY A 285 -7.34 -3.27 -4.04
N CYS A 286 -6.93 -4.27 -3.25
CA CYS A 286 -7.24 -5.69 -3.54
C CYS A 286 -8.66 -6.16 -3.17
N ASP A 287 -9.33 -5.48 -2.23
CA ASP A 287 -10.73 -5.72 -1.84
C ASP A 287 -11.04 -7.12 -1.24
N LEU A 288 -10.20 -7.57 -0.31
CA LEU A 288 -10.35 -8.81 0.44
C LEU A 288 -11.26 -8.65 1.67
N TRP A 289 -11.96 -9.71 2.04
CA TRP A 289 -12.69 -9.87 3.31
C TRP A 289 -11.92 -10.80 4.23
N GLN A 290 -12.04 -10.65 5.56
CA GLN A 290 -11.74 -11.74 6.48
C GLN A 290 -13.01 -12.58 6.64
N SER A 291 -12.93 -13.90 6.44
CA SER A 291 -14.09 -14.79 6.63
C SER A 291 -13.65 -16.17 7.10
N ARG A 292 -14.54 -16.82 7.86
CA ARG A 292 -14.29 -18.11 8.49
C ARG A 292 -14.69 -19.28 7.61
N MET A 293 -14.09 -20.43 7.89
CA MET A 293 -14.54 -21.73 7.44
C MET A 293 -14.70 -22.68 8.64
N GLY A 294 -15.72 -23.53 8.55
CA GLY A 294 -16.03 -24.60 9.49
C GLY A 294 -16.34 -24.15 10.92
N TRP A 295 -16.86 -25.12 11.70
CA TRP A 295 -17.05 -25.03 13.14
C TRP A 295 -16.65 -26.37 13.77
N GLY A 296 -15.37 -26.52 14.12
CA GLY A 296 -14.80 -27.80 14.50
C GLY A 296 -14.60 -28.73 13.29
N PHE A 297 -13.41 -28.69 12.70
CA PHE A 297 -13.04 -29.60 11.61
C PHE A 297 -11.63 -30.12 11.77
N GLN A 298 -11.40 -31.34 11.27
CA GLN A 298 -10.10 -31.99 11.34
C GLN A 298 -9.11 -31.38 10.36
N LEU A 299 -7.82 -31.48 10.66
CA LEU A 299 -6.76 -30.97 9.79
C LEU A 299 -5.96 -32.12 9.18
N ASN A 300 -5.56 -31.94 7.92
CA ASN A 300 -4.41 -32.64 7.38
C ASN A 300 -3.12 -32.02 7.96
N PRO A 301 -1.98 -32.72 7.89
CA PRO A 301 -0.68 -32.12 8.11
C PRO A 301 -0.50 -30.82 7.30
N LEU A 302 0.02 -29.79 7.96
CA LEU A 302 0.26 -28.47 7.39
C LEU A 302 1.55 -27.87 7.94
N LEU A 303 2.01 -26.78 7.31
CA LEU A 303 3.15 -26.02 7.80
C LEU A 303 2.70 -24.62 8.24
N ALA A 304 2.40 -24.48 9.53
CA ALA A 304 2.00 -23.21 10.13
C ALA A 304 3.11 -22.14 10.01
N ILE A 305 2.73 -20.87 9.99
CA ILE A 305 3.66 -19.74 9.95
C ILE A 305 4.67 -19.83 11.10
N GLY A 306 5.95 -19.77 10.74
CA GLY A 306 7.07 -19.91 11.68
C GLY A 306 7.38 -21.33 12.15
N SER A 307 6.63 -22.35 11.70
CA SER A 307 6.96 -23.76 11.92
C SER A 307 7.85 -24.31 10.81
N SER A 308 8.77 -25.22 11.17
CA SER A 308 9.54 -26.05 10.23
C SER A 308 9.05 -27.50 10.18
N THR A 309 7.98 -27.81 10.93
CA THR A 309 7.46 -29.17 11.10
C THR A 309 6.10 -29.32 10.46
N TRP A 310 5.96 -30.33 9.60
CA TRP A 310 4.68 -30.79 9.07
C TRP A 310 3.93 -31.57 10.15
N GLN A 311 2.80 -31.02 10.56
CA GLN A 311 1.89 -31.60 11.54
C GLN A 311 0.55 -30.91 11.44
N THR A 312 -0.48 -31.46 12.06
CA THR A 312 -1.69 -30.67 12.31
C THR A 312 -1.32 -29.47 13.20
N ALA A 313 -2.10 -28.38 13.13
CA ALA A 313 -1.74 -27.13 13.79
C ALA A 313 -1.47 -27.35 15.30
N CYS A 314 -0.23 -27.10 15.72
CA CYS A 314 0.24 -27.31 17.10
C CYS A 314 0.02 -28.74 17.66
N GLY A 315 -0.09 -29.74 16.78
CA GLY A 315 -0.45 -31.12 17.15
C GLY A 315 -1.91 -31.31 17.55
N TRP A 316 -2.78 -30.29 17.39
CA TRP A 316 -4.21 -30.41 17.63
C TRP A 316 -4.88 -31.21 16.53
N SER A 317 -5.95 -31.95 16.84
CA SER A 317 -6.66 -32.74 15.83
C SER A 317 -7.42 -31.91 14.80
N GLY A 318 -7.66 -30.62 15.08
CA GLY A 318 -8.52 -29.78 14.26
C GLY A 318 -8.55 -28.32 14.70
N PHE A 319 -9.23 -27.51 13.90
CA PHE A 319 -9.55 -26.12 14.24
C PHE A 319 -11.00 -25.97 14.69
N SER A 320 -11.22 -25.17 15.73
CA SER A 320 -12.56 -24.72 16.13
C SER A 320 -13.19 -23.84 15.04
N TYR A 321 -12.37 -23.03 14.38
CA TYR A 321 -12.66 -22.30 13.14
C TYR A 321 -11.32 -21.91 12.51
N HIS A 322 -11.32 -21.61 11.21
CA HIS A 322 -10.17 -20.99 10.55
C HIS A 322 -10.62 -19.75 9.80
N GLU A 323 -9.98 -18.61 10.05
CA GLU A 323 -10.33 -17.34 9.41
C GLU A 323 -9.19 -16.93 8.46
N ILE A 324 -9.56 -16.56 7.23
CA ILE A 324 -8.61 -16.24 6.16
C ILE A 324 -9.10 -15.06 5.33
N PRO A 325 -8.22 -14.40 4.55
CA PRO A 325 -8.63 -13.45 3.54
C PRO A 325 -9.24 -14.15 2.32
N TRP A 326 -10.34 -13.61 1.84
CA TRP A 326 -11.17 -14.17 0.78
C TRP A 326 -11.65 -13.08 -0.17
N LYS A 327 -11.83 -13.41 -1.45
CA LYS A 327 -12.51 -12.53 -2.41
C LYS A 327 -14.03 -12.66 -2.33
N ASP A 328 -14.69 -11.65 -2.90
CA ASP A 328 -16.08 -11.70 -3.35
C ASP A 328 -17.07 -12.12 -2.25
N ALA A 329 -17.80 -13.22 -2.45
CA ALA A 329 -18.86 -13.68 -1.55
C ALA A 329 -18.33 -14.56 -0.42
N CYS A 330 -17.02 -14.84 -0.37
CA CYS A 330 -16.39 -15.79 0.55
C CYS A 330 -17.00 -17.21 0.43
N GLY A 331 -17.36 -17.61 -0.80
CA GLY A 331 -17.94 -18.91 -1.10
C GLY A 331 -16.94 -19.92 -1.65
N ALA A 332 -17.42 -21.14 -1.88
CA ALA A 332 -16.62 -22.23 -2.44
C ALA A 332 -15.87 -21.91 -3.76
N PRO A 333 -16.43 -21.18 -4.74
CA PRO A 333 -15.71 -20.87 -5.98
C PRO A 333 -14.71 -19.70 -5.82
N ASP A 334 -14.73 -19.00 -4.68
CA ASP A 334 -13.96 -17.78 -4.50
C ASP A 334 -12.51 -18.09 -4.09
N ARG A 335 -11.61 -17.14 -4.39
CA ARG A 335 -10.17 -17.31 -4.16
C ARG A 335 -9.77 -16.90 -2.73
N VAL A 336 -8.87 -17.68 -2.15
CA VAL A 336 -8.33 -17.55 -0.79
C VAL A 336 -6.86 -17.12 -0.76
N TYR A 337 -6.47 -16.50 0.35
CA TYR A 337 -5.16 -15.86 0.55
C TYR A 337 -4.61 -16.11 1.96
N ASP A 338 -4.37 -17.37 2.30
CA ASP A 338 -3.96 -17.80 3.63
C ASP A 338 -2.44 -17.63 3.85
N ALA A 339 -2.07 -16.70 4.75
CA ALA A 339 -0.69 -16.51 5.19
C ALA A 339 -0.40 -17.21 6.53
N CYS A 340 -1.36 -17.92 7.09
CA CYS A 340 -1.24 -18.58 8.38
C CYS A 340 -0.51 -19.91 8.28
N LEU A 341 -0.55 -20.55 7.11
CA LEU A 341 -0.02 -21.89 6.88
C LEU A 341 0.19 -22.19 5.39
N GLN A 342 1.03 -23.18 5.11
CA GLN A 342 1.05 -23.89 3.84
C GLN A 342 0.28 -25.21 3.96
N VAL A 343 -0.44 -25.56 2.90
CA VAL A 343 -1.07 -26.87 2.74
C VAL A 343 -0.18 -27.78 1.90
N ASP A 344 -0.46 -29.08 1.91
CA ASP A 344 0.28 -30.04 1.07
C ASP A 344 -0.18 -30.00 -0.40
N ASN A 345 0.79 -29.88 -1.30
CA ASN A 345 0.60 -29.89 -2.74
C ASN A 345 0.66 -31.28 -3.37
N ASP A 346 1.01 -32.31 -2.60
CA ASP A 346 1.05 -33.69 -3.09
C ASP A 346 -0.38 -34.21 -3.39
N ALA A 347 -0.45 -35.39 -4.00
CA ALA A 347 -1.72 -36.03 -4.35
C ALA A 347 -2.50 -36.53 -3.12
N ASP A 348 -1.79 -36.88 -2.04
CA ASP A 348 -2.37 -37.28 -0.77
C ASP A 348 -1.87 -36.33 0.34
N PRO A 349 -2.69 -35.37 0.80
CA PRO A 349 -2.28 -34.43 1.84
C PRO A 349 -2.15 -35.08 3.23
N THR A 350 -2.50 -36.35 3.39
CA THR A 350 -2.50 -37.04 4.69
C THR A 350 -1.18 -37.73 5.03
N SER A 351 -0.27 -37.88 4.06
CA SER A 351 0.97 -38.65 4.23
C SER A 351 2.20 -38.00 3.57
N ALA A 352 3.39 -38.25 4.14
CA ALA A 352 4.66 -37.74 3.65
C ALA A 352 4.96 -38.25 2.22
N PRO A 353 5.68 -37.49 1.37
CA PRO A 353 6.74 -36.52 1.71
C PRO A 353 6.34 -35.06 1.97
N HIS A 354 5.11 -34.64 1.68
CA HIS A 354 4.57 -33.27 1.80
C HIS A 354 5.37 -32.19 1.03
N THR A 355 4.72 -31.59 0.03
CA THR A 355 5.26 -30.44 -0.72
C THR A 355 4.49 -29.17 -0.35
N GLY A 356 5.15 -28.17 0.25
CA GLY A 356 4.49 -26.94 0.69
C GLY A 356 3.88 -26.10 -0.43
N LEU A 357 2.60 -25.76 -0.30
CA LEU A 357 1.90 -24.77 -1.12
C LEU A 357 1.28 -23.70 -0.23
N LEU A 358 1.70 -22.45 -0.42
CA LEU A 358 1.04 -21.31 0.20
C LEU A 358 -0.29 -21.01 -0.54
N PRO A 359 -1.44 -21.01 0.14
CA PRO A 359 -2.74 -20.71 -0.48
C PRO A 359 -2.87 -19.22 -0.81
N ALA A 360 -2.21 -18.77 -1.87
CA ALA A 360 -2.18 -17.36 -2.29
C ALA A 360 -2.75 -17.22 -3.71
N ASN A 361 -4.07 -16.97 -3.78
CA ASN A 361 -4.93 -17.07 -4.97
C ASN A 361 -5.34 -18.52 -5.34
N MET A 362 -5.59 -19.36 -4.34
CA MET A 362 -6.13 -20.70 -4.52
C MET A 362 -7.66 -20.68 -4.51
N VAL A 363 -8.36 -21.55 -5.25
CA VAL A 363 -9.82 -21.69 -5.09
C VAL A 363 -10.09 -22.37 -3.75
N PHE A 364 -11.13 -21.95 -3.02
CA PHE A 364 -11.50 -22.65 -1.78
C PHE A 364 -11.90 -24.11 -2.06
N GLY A 365 -12.83 -24.32 -2.99
CA GLY A 365 -13.20 -25.63 -3.49
C GLY A 365 -14.49 -26.22 -2.93
N THR A 366 -15.03 -27.20 -3.66
CA THR A 366 -16.10 -28.08 -3.17
C THR A 366 -15.50 -29.39 -2.68
N PRO A 367 -16.19 -30.21 -1.86
CA PRO A 367 -15.58 -31.45 -1.39
C PRO A 367 -15.23 -32.38 -2.57
N GLY A 368 -14.00 -32.89 -2.58
CA GLY A 368 -13.48 -33.77 -3.64
C GLY A 368 -12.94 -33.04 -4.88
N SER A 369 -12.81 -31.71 -4.83
CA SER A 369 -12.22 -30.91 -5.91
C SER A 369 -10.69 -30.96 -5.94
N GLY A 370 -10.04 -31.34 -4.84
CA GLY A 370 -8.58 -31.27 -4.68
C GLY A 370 -8.05 -29.85 -4.46
N ASP A 371 -8.94 -28.88 -4.27
CA ASP A 371 -8.63 -27.48 -3.98
C ASP A 371 -8.31 -27.27 -2.48
N TYR A 372 -8.25 -26.02 -2.03
CA TYR A 372 -7.74 -25.64 -0.71
C TYR A 372 -8.43 -26.39 0.43
N ARG A 373 -9.76 -26.53 0.36
CA ARG A 373 -10.56 -27.28 1.34
C ARG A 373 -10.03 -28.70 1.57
N ASP A 374 -9.87 -29.47 0.51
CA ASP A 374 -9.52 -30.89 0.60
C ASP A 374 -8.05 -31.07 1.01
N LYS A 375 -7.20 -30.08 0.68
CA LYS A 375 -5.82 -30.03 1.15
C LYS A 375 -5.72 -29.67 2.63
N LEU A 376 -6.60 -28.80 3.13
CA LEU A 376 -6.59 -28.38 4.54
C LEU A 376 -7.23 -29.42 5.46
N SER A 377 -8.33 -30.05 5.05
CA SER A 377 -9.14 -30.91 5.90
C SER A 377 -9.48 -32.24 5.21
N PRO A 378 -9.36 -33.39 5.91
CA PRO A 378 -9.81 -34.68 5.40
C PRO A 378 -11.33 -34.85 5.51
N SER A 379 -12.06 -33.94 6.16
CA SER A 379 -13.48 -34.11 6.50
C SER A 379 -14.40 -33.01 5.97
N GLY A 380 -15.70 -33.33 5.92
CA GLY A 380 -16.73 -32.50 5.29
C GLY A 380 -17.09 -31.21 6.02
N ASN A 381 -16.61 -30.97 7.25
CA ASN A 381 -17.08 -29.84 8.07
C ASN A 381 -16.30 -28.53 7.84
N CYS A 382 -15.31 -28.54 6.94
CA CYS A 382 -14.59 -27.35 6.49
C CYS A 382 -15.37 -26.64 5.37
N ASP A 383 -16.51 -26.03 5.72
CA ASP A 383 -17.36 -25.29 4.76
C ASP A 383 -17.23 -23.77 4.94
N PRO A 384 -17.33 -22.98 3.85
CA PRO A 384 -17.31 -21.52 3.93
C PRO A 384 -18.39 -20.96 4.86
N GLN A 385 -18.09 -19.88 5.58
CA GLN A 385 -19.06 -19.16 6.43
C GLN A 385 -19.22 -17.69 5.98
N PRO A 386 -19.83 -17.39 4.82
CA PRO A 386 -19.97 -16.03 4.29
C PRO A 386 -20.63 -15.00 5.23
N SER A 387 -21.45 -15.47 6.17
CA SER A 387 -22.09 -14.63 7.19
C SER A 387 -21.09 -14.03 8.19
N THR A 388 -19.89 -14.59 8.28
CA THR A 388 -18.82 -14.12 9.17
C THR A 388 -17.93 -13.05 8.55
N ARG A 389 -18.17 -12.68 7.28
CA ARG A 389 -17.30 -11.74 6.57
C ARG A 389 -17.20 -10.40 7.30
N VAL A 390 -15.97 -9.94 7.47
CA VAL A 390 -15.67 -8.69 8.18
C VAL A 390 -14.45 -8.01 7.56
N ARG A 391 -14.36 -6.69 7.78
CA ARG A 391 -13.17 -5.87 7.54
C ARG A 391 -12.93 -5.07 8.81
N ARG A 392 -12.12 -5.61 9.72
CA ARG A 392 -11.84 -5.03 11.04
C ARG A 392 -11.23 -3.65 10.91
N SER A 393 -11.75 -2.69 11.68
CA SER A 393 -11.21 -1.33 11.74
C SER A 393 -9.78 -1.37 12.28
N VAL A 394 -8.99 -0.32 12.00
CA VAL A 394 -7.61 -0.19 12.51
C VAL A 394 -7.49 0.90 13.58
N PHE A 395 -6.60 0.71 14.56
CA PHE A 395 -6.21 1.76 15.53
C PHE A 395 -4.72 1.79 15.83
#